data_AF-A0A836U8K4-F1
#
_entry.id   AF-A0A836U8K4-F1
#
_cell.length_a   1.000
_cell.length_b   1.000
_cell.length_c   1.000
_cell.angle_alpha   90.00
_cell.angle_beta   90.00
_cell.angle_gamma   90.00
#
_symmetry.space_group_name_H-M   'P 1'
#
loop_
_entity.id
_entity.type
_entity.pdbx_description
1 polymer ?
#
loop_
_entity_poly.entity_id
_entity_poly.type
_entity_poly.pdbx_seq_one_letter_code
_entity_poly.pdbx_strand_id
1 'polypeptide(L)'
;MRVANVIDYGGTHRKIPQRDLLLANILSGTLDPDKIDYLLRDSLFCGVPFGESVNRDRLIKAIKYDPDRRRLAITSKGISAVESLVFTNYLMYRNVYWHHAVRAATAMFKRSVQDILMHPDRNLQVGDFHRVTEGELLMVLREEQNRLGLKGARALLDGVVHRRLHKVAAFVHPGERKQGLLHFLYDLYQHPEKR
;
A
#
# COMPACT_ATOMS: atom_id res chain seq x y z
N MET A 1 -1.19 1.36 3.36
CA MET A 1 -2.00 0.81 4.46
C MET A 1 -1.22 1.15 5.72
N ARG A 2 -1.75 1.97 6.65
CA ARG A 2 -1.03 2.22 7.91
C ARG A 2 -1.06 0.93 8.73
N VAL A 3 0.00 0.55 9.44
CA VAL A 3 0.02 -0.68 10.27
C VAL A 3 -1.18 -0.72 11.20
N ALA A 4 -1.58 0.41 11.74
CA ALA A 4 -2.73 0.46 12.62
C ALA A 4 -4.09 0.35 11.90
N ASN A 5 -4.19 0.41 10.56
CA ASN A 5 -5.44 0.00 9.88
C ASN A 5 -5.69 -1.51 10.00
N VAL A 6 -4.68 -2.29 10.42
CA VAL A 6 -4.83 -3.71 10.81
C VAL A 6 -5.40 -3.81 12.24
N ILE A 7 -5.26 -2.76 13.05
CA ILE A 7 -5.89 -2.57 14.36
C ILE A 7 -6.95 -1.47 14.22
N ASP A 8 -8.01 -1.77 13.48
CA ASP A 8 -9.18 -0.92 13.21
C ASP A 8 -9.36 0.31 14.15
N TYR A 9 -8.67 1.41 13.84
CA TYR A 9 -8.78 2.68 14.58
C TYR A 9 -9.87 3.60 14.00
N GLY A 10 -10.41 3.23 12.84
CA GLY A 10 -11.45 3.97 12.11
C GLY A 10 -12.85 3.37 12.27
N GLY A 11 -12.95 2.13 12.77
CA GLY A 11 -14.21 1.46 13.08
C GLY A 11 -14.91 2.11 14.27
N THR A 12 -16.14 2.52 14.04
CA THR A 12 -16.91 3.52 14.80
C THR A 12 -17.33 3.12 16.22
N HIS A 13 -16.74 2.12 16.90
CA HIS A 13 -17.27 1.61 18.18
C HIS A 13 -16.24 1.18 19.27
N ARG A 14 -14.93 1.38 19.11
CA ARG A 14 -13.95 1.07 20.18
C ARG A 14 -13.24 2.32 20.72
N LYS A 15 -13.62 2.75 21.93
CA LYS A 15 -12.84 3.75 22.70
C LYS A 15 -11.53 3.10 23.14
N ILE A 16 -10.40 3.60 22.66
CA ILE A 16 -9.07 3.18 23.10
C ILE A 16 -8.93 3.56 24.58
N PRO A 17 -8.57 2.62 25.48
CA PRO A 17 -8.31 2.94 26.87
C PRO A 17 -7.24 4.04 26.99
N GLN A 18 -7.39 4.94 27.96
CA GLN A 18 -6.51 6.10 28.08
C GLN A 18 -5.02 5.73 28.20
N ARG A 19 -4.73 4.59 28.84
CA ARG A 19 -3.38 4.02 28.95
C ARG A 19 -2.77 3.62 27.60
N ASP A 20 -3.59 3.27 26.61
CA ASP A 20 -3.15 2.72 25.32
C ASP A 20 -3.08 3.81 24.23
N LEU A 21 -3.63 5.00 24.49
CA LEU A 21 -3.62 6.13 23.53
C LEU A 21 -2.20 6.57 23.13
N LEU A 22 -1.25 6.54 24.07
CA LEU A 22 0.14 6.87 23.77
C LEU A 22 0.75 5.85 22.78
N LEU A 23 0.55 4.56 23.05
CA LEU A 23 1.05 3.48 22.20
C LEU A 23 0.40 3.51 20.82
N ALA A 24 -0.91 3.75 20.76
CA ALA A 24 -1.63 3.93 19.50
C ALA A 24 -1.06 5.10 18.69
N ASN A 25 -0.77 6.24 19.34
CA ASN A 25 -0.17 7.41 18.69
C ASN A 25 1.26 7.16 18.18
N ILE A 26 2.05 6.32 18.87
CA ILE A 26 3.37 5.89 18.40
C ILE A 26 3.22 5.02 17.14
N LEU A 27 2.32 4.04 17.16
CA LEU A 27 2.15 3.05 16.10
C LEU A 27 1.34 3.54 14.88
N SER A 28 0.68 4.70 14.99
CA SER A 28 -0.31 5.16 13.99
C SER A 28 -0.17 6.63 13.63
N GLY A 29 0.90 7.26 14.09
CA GLY A 29 1.12 8.70 14.01
C GLY A 29 1.57 9.19 12.63
N THR A 30 1.69 10.51 12.52
CA THR A 30 2.43 11.15 11.41
C THR A 30 3.92 10.78 11.44
N LEU A 31 4.47 10.52 12.63
CA LEU A 31 5.85 10.12 12.91
C LEU A 31 5.91 8.68 13.45
N ASP A 32 5.28 7.78 12.71
CA ASP A 32 5.26 6.35 13.01
C ASP A 32 6.65 5.73 12.72
N PRO A 33 7.25 4.97 13.66
CA PRO A 33 8.48 4.22 13.43
C PRO A 33 8.46 3.35 12.17
N ASP A 34 7.31 2.77 11.80
CA ASP A 34 7.14 1.99 10.57
C ASP A 34 7.48 2.83 9.34
N LYS A 35 6.99 4.08 9.28
CA LYS A 35 7.28 5.00 8.16
C LYS A 35 8.74 5.35 8.04
N ILE A 36 9.40 5.58 9.17
CA ILE A 36 10.81 5.92 9.17
C ILE A 36 11.61 4.71 8.69
N ASP A 37 11.29 3.50 9.15
CA ASP A 37 11.97 2.28 8.71
C ASP A 37 11.77 2.03 7.21
N TYR A 38 10.52 1.94 6.74
CA TYR A 38 10.26 1.55 5.36
C TYR A 38 10.78 2.61 4.38
N LEU A 39 10.71 3.92 4.70
CA LEU A 39 11.24 4.95 3.78
C LEU A 39 12.75 4.82 3.60
N LEU A 40 13.48 4.57 4.69
CA LEU A 40 14.92 4.38 4.65
C LEU A 40 15.30 3.07 3.94
N ARG A 41 14.62 1.98 4.32
CA ARG A 41 14.81 0.65 3.77
C ARG A 41 14.53 0.63 2.27
N ASP A 42 13.34 1.06 1.86
CA ASP A 42 12.94 1.05 0.46
C ASP A 42 13.84 1.95 -0.38
N SER A 43 14.26 3.11 0.16
CA SER A 43 15.22 3.98 -0.53
C SER A 43 16.53 3.25 -0.81
N LEU A 44 17.08 2.56 0.18
CA LEU A 44 18.30 1.77 0.05
C LEU A 44 18.13 0.63 -0.97
N PHE A 45 17.09 -0.19 -0.84
CA PHE A 45 16.88 -1.36 -1.70
C PHE A 45 16.44 -1.01 -3.12
N CYS A 46 15.81 0.15 -3.32
CA CYS A 46 15.51 0.68 -4.66
C CYS A 46 16.68 1.47 -5.27
N GLY A 47 17.77 1.71 -4.52
CA GLY A 47 18.92 2.46 -5.00
C GLY A 47 18.63 3.94 -5.28
N VAL A 48 17.69 4.55 -4.55
CA VAL A 48 17.36 5.98 -4.66
C VAL A 48 17.93 6.73 -3.44
N PRO A 49 18.42 7.97 -3.59
CA PRO A 49 19.13 8.67 -2.50
C PRO A 49 18.20 9.42 -1.52
N PHE A 50 16.89 9.18 -1.55
CA PHE A 50 15.93 10.00 -0.82
C PHE A 50 15.98 9.79 0.70
N GLY A 51 16.28 8.57 1.15
CA GLY A 51 16.35 8.18 2.56
C GLY A 51 17.53 8.79 3.31
N GLU A 52 18.65 9.05 2.63
CA GLU A 52 19.89 9.55 3.25
C GLU A 52 19.71 10.91 3.95
N SER A 53 18.77 11.72 3.47
CA SER A 53 18.45 13.04 4.03
C SER A 53 17.69 12.99 5.36
N VAL A 54 17.19 11.82 5.77
CA VAL A 54 16.40 11.65 7.00
C VAL A 54 17.33 11.31 8.18
N ASN A 55 17.58 12.31 9.03
CA ASN A 55 18.32 12.08 10.28
C ASN A 55 17.40 11.47 11.35
N ARG A 56 17.33 10.14 11.37
CA ARG A 56 16.53 9.37 12.33
C ARG A 56 16.91 9.64 13.78
N ASP A 57 18.20 9.74 14.10
CA ASP A 57 18.65 9.94 15.48
C ASP A 57 18.21 11.29 16.04
N ARG A 58 18.29 12.33 15.21
CA ARG A 58 17.78 13.66 15.55
C ARG A 58 16.27 13.67 15.70
N LEU A 59 15.55 12.94 14.84
CA LEU A 59 14.10 12.81 14.91
C LEU A 59 13.67 12.13 16.22
N ILE A 60 14.25 10.98 16.56
CA ILE A 60 13.94 10.24 17.79
C ILE A 60 14.23 11.09 19.03
N LYS A 61 15.38 11.77 19.08
CA LYS A 61 15.73 12.66 20.20
C LYS A 61 14.79 13.86 20.35
N ALA A 62 14.15 14.28 19.26
CA ALA A 62 13.26 15.43 19.25
C ALA A 62 11.80 15.08 19.57
N ILE A 63 11.40 13.81 19.53
CA ILE A 63 10.06 13.35 19.91
C ILE A 63 9.87 13.52 21.42
N LYS A 64 8.75 14.11 21.82
CA LYS A 64 8.31 14.28 23.20
C LYS A 64 6.84 13.94 23.34
N TYR A 65 6.42 13.60 24.54
CA TYR A 65 5.00 13.50 24.86
C TYR A 65 4.50 14.87 25.35
N ASP A 66 3.41 15.35 24.76
CA ASP A 66 2.67 16.52 25.19
C ASP A 66 1.54 16.02 26.13
N PRO A 67 1.67 16.20 27.46
CA PRO A 67 0.68 15.71 28.42
C PRO A 67 -0.65 16.46 28.35
N ASP A 68 -0.63 17.73 27.96
CA ASP A 68 -1.83 18.58 27.87
C ASP A 68 -2.70 18.13 26.69
N ARG A 69 -2.07 17.91 25.53
CA ARG A 69 -2.74 17.43 24.32
C ARG A 69 -2.78 15.91 24.20
N ARG A 70 -2.18 15.20 25.16
CA ARG A 70 -2.11 13.74 25.25
C ARG A 70 -1.63 13.05 23.97
N ARG A 71 -0.61 13.63 23.30
CA ARG A 71 -0.11 13.15 22.00
C ARG A 71 1.41 13.32 21.88
N LEU A 72 1.99 12.69 20.87
CA LEU A 72 3.38 12.95 20.50
C LEU A 72 3.51 14.35 19.90
N ALA A 73 4.59 15.03 20.29
CA ALA A 73 5.00 16.33 19.81
C ALA A 73 6.48 16.30 19.42
N ILE A 74 6.90 17.30 18.65
CA ILE A 74 8.29 17.48 18.23
C ILE A 74 8.81 18.78 18.81
N THR A 75 10.00 18.73 19.41
CA THR A 75 10.70 19.94 19.84
C THR A 75 11.15 20.77 18.64
N SER A 76 11.35 22.08 18.82
CA SER A 76 11.85 22.97 17.76
C SER A 76 13.16 22.49 17.12
N LYS A 77 14.02 21.79 17.87
CA LYS A 77 15.28 21.21 17.39
C LYS A 77 15.07 20.11 16.34
N GLY A 78 13.89 19.49 16.29
CA GLY A 78 13.53 18.40 15.37
C GLY A 78 12.81 18.83 14.10
N ILE A 79 12.48 20.11 13.93
CA ILE A 79 11.69 20.61 12.78
C ILE A 79 12.33 20.19 11.45
N SER A 80 13.62 20.48 11.26
CA SER A 80 14.34 20.12 10.03
C SER A 80 14.36 18.61 9.76
N ALA A 81 14.43 17.77 10.81
CA ALA A 81 14.38 16.31 10.63
C ALA A 81 12.99 15.82 10.18
N VAL A 82 11.93 16.46 10.67
CA VAL A 82 10.55 16.19 10.22
C VAL A 82 10.32 16.68 8.80
N GLU A 83 10.84 17.85 8.43
CA GLU A 83 10.74 18.38 7.06
C GLU A 83 11.43 17.44 6.06
N SER A 84 12.66 17.00 6.37
CA SER A 84 13.35 15.99 5.56
C SER A 84 12.53 14.72 5.42
N LEU A 85 11.95 14.19 6.51
CA LEU A 85 11.12 12.99 6.47
C LEU A 85 9.89 13.17 5.54
N VAL A 86 9.19 14.30 5.65
CA VAL A 86 8.02 14.59 4.80
C VAL A 86 8.43 14.71 3.34
N PHE A 87 9.56 15.37 3.06
CA PHE A 87 10.07 15.52 1.70
C PHE A 87 10.51 14.18 1.10
N THR A 88 11.23 13.35 1.85
CA THR A 88 11.57 11.97 1.47
C THR A 88 10.33 11.14 1.19
N ASN A 89 9.30 11.24 2.04
CA ASN A 89 8.04 10.55 1.82
C ASN A 89 7.41 10.94 0.47
N TYR A 90 7.34 12.24 0.17
CA TYR A 90 6.86 12.73 -1.11
C TYR A 90 7.67 12.19 -2.30
N LEU A 91 9.00 12.22 -2.22
CA LEU A 91 9.88 11.71 -3.29
C LEU A 91 9.74 10.20 -3.48
N MET A 92 9.60 9.43 -2.40
CA MET A 92 9.37 7.99 -2.45
C MET A 92 8.02 7.67 -3.09
N TYR A 93 6.95 8.37 -2.73
CA TYR A 93 5.65 8.21 -3.39
C TYR A 93 5.73 8.52 -4.88
N ARG A 94 6.34 9.63 -5.25
CA ARG A 94 6.39 10.07 -6.65
C ARG A 94 7.19 9.10 -7.52
N ASN A 95 8.38 8.69 -7.07
CA ASN A 95 9.35 8.01 -7.93
C ASN A 95 9.32 6.48 -7.79
N VAL A 96 8.91 5.95 -6.63
CA VAL A 96 8.92 4.51 -6.35
C VAL A 96 7.49 3.98 -6.31
N TYR A 97 6.67 4.42 -5.34
CA TYR A 97 5.37 3.80 -5.09
C TYR A 97 4.33 4.08 -6.19
N TRP A 98 4.39 5.26 -6.84
CA TRP A 98 3.54 5.60 -7.97
C TRP A 98 4.22 5.42 -9.32
N HIS A 99 5.35 4.72 -9.37
CA HIS A 99 5.98 4.39 -10.63
C HIS A 99 5.00 3.59 -11.50
N HIS A 100 4.81 4.04 -12.75
CA HIS A 100 3.79 3.52 -13.65
C HIS A 100 3.89 2.01 -13.87
N ALA A 101 5.10 1.46 -13.97
CA ALA A 101 5.33 0.02 -14.09
C ALA A 101 4.89 -0.78 -12.84
N VAL A 102 5.16 -0.26 -11.63
CA VAL A 102 4.73 -0.88 -10.36
C VAL A 102 3.20 -0.89 -10.28
N ARG A 103 2.57 0.22 -10.64
CA ARG A 103 1.11 0.35 -10.68
C ARG A 103 0.48 -0.60 -11.70
N ALA A 104 1.07 -0.74 -12.88
CA ALA A 104 0.62 -1.67 -13.91
C ALA A 104 0.69 -3.13 -13.42
N ALA A 105 1.85 -3.55 -12.87
CA ALA A 105 2.02 -4.88 -12.31
C ALA A 105 1.02 -5.17 -11.18
N THR A 106 0.85 -4.21 -10.27
CA THR A 106 -0.12 -4.32 -9.16
C THR A 106 -1.55 -4.47 -9.67
N ALA A 107 -1.95 -3.69 -10.69
CA ALA A 107 -3.28 -3.76 -11.27
C ALA A 107 -3.53 -5.12 -11.96
N MET A 108 -2.56 -5.62 -12.73
CA MET A 108 -2.61 -6.93 -13.37
C MET A 108 -2.75 -8.06 -12.33
N PHE A 109 -1.92 -8.03 -11.28
CA PHE A 109 -1.96 -9.02 -10.21
C PHE A 109 -3.30 -8.99 -9.45
N LYS A 110 -3.75 -7.79 -9.02
CA LYS A 110 -5.03 -7.63 -8.35
C LYS A 110 -6.18 -8.14 -9.19
N ARG A 111 -6.15 -7.87 -10.50
CA ARG A 111 -7.20 -8.34 -11.40
C ARG A 111 -7.19 -9.86 -11.54
N SER A 112 -6.02 -10.45 -11.74
CA SER A 112 -5.81 -11.89 -11.75
C SER A 112 -6.39 -12.60 -10.51
N VAL A 113 -6.18 -12.03 -9.33
CA VAL A 113 -6.75 -12.53 -8.07
C VAL A 113 -8.25 -12.29 -7.99
N GLN A 114 -8.73 -11.10 -8.39
CA GLN A 114 -10.15 -10.75 -8.38
C GLN A 114 -10.98 -11.71 -9.23
N ASP A 115 -10.50 -12.08 -10.43
CA ASP A 115 -11.24 -12.98 -11.32
C ASP A 115 -11.44 -14.37 -10.69
N ILE A 116 -10.47 -14.87 -9.89
CA ILE A 116 -10.64 -16.10 -9.09
C ILE A 116 -11.69 -15.87 -8.00
N LEU A 117 -11.55 -14.78 -7.24
CA LEU A 117 -12.47 -14.50 -6.13
C LEU A 117 -13.89 -14.22 -6.62
N MET A 118 -14.12 -13.78 -7.85
CA MET A 118 -15.48 -13.58 -8.37
C MET A 118 -16.08 -14.85 -8.99
N HIS A 119 -15.29 -15.91 -9.18
CA HIS A 119 -15.76 -17.14 -9.80
C HIS A 119 -16.66 -17.94 -8.83
N PRO A 120 -17.84 -18.42 -9.28
CA PRO A 120 -18.76 -19.17 -8.41
C PRO A 120 -18.15 -20.46 -7.87
N ASP A 121 -17.40 -21.19 -8.70
CA ASP A 121 -16.78 -22.47 -8.34
C ASP A 121 -15.39 -22.33 -7.69
N ARG A 122 -15.04 -21.16 -7.15
CA ARG A 122 -13.73 -20.94 -6.50
C ARG A 122 -13.59 -21.83 -5.25
N ASN A 123 -12.40 -22.40 -5.09
CA ASN A 123 -11.96 -23.09 -3.88
C ASN A 123 -11.12 -22.16 -2.99
N LEU A 124 -10.39 -21.21 -3.59
CA LEU A 124 -9.57 -20.26 -2.86
C LEU A 124 -10.42 -19.19 -2.15
N GLN A 125 -10.21 -19.03 -0.85
CA GLN A 125 -10.86 -18.02 -0.02
C GLN A 125 -9.87 -16.92 0.40
N VAL A 126 -10.41 -15.76 0.79
CA VAL A 126 -9.59 -14.63 1.30
C VAL A 126 -8.77 -15.05 2.52
N GLY A 127 -9.28 -15.98 3.33
CA GLY A 127 -8.59 -16.57 4.46
C GLY A 127 -7.36 -17.40 4.08
N ASP A 128 -7.19 -17.83 2.84
CA ASP A 128 -6.04 -18.71 2.53
C ASP A 128 -4.75 -17.91 2.28
N PHE A 129 -4.88 -16.63 1.92
CA PHE A 129 -3.76 -15.76 1.53
C PHE A 129 -2.75 -15.50 2.66
N HIS A 130 -3.17 -15.57 3.93
CA HIS A 130 -2.28 -15.26 5.06
C HIS A 130 -1.42 -16.46 5.49
N ARG A 131 -1.66 -17.65 4.93
CA ARG A 131 -1.02 -18.91 5.35
C ARG A 131 0.05 -19.39 4.37
N VAL A 132 0.31 -18.63 3.32
CA VAL A 132 1.19 -19.00 2.22
C VAL A 132 2.27 -17.94 2.02
N THR A 133 3.45 -18.39 1.65
CA THR A 133 4.52 -17.53 1.14
C THR A 133 4.17 -16.99 -0.26
N GLU A 134 4.93 -16.00 -0.75
CA GLU A 134 4.71 -15.47 -2.10
C GLU A 134 4.84 -16.55 -3.19
N GLY A 135 5.84 -17.43 -3.09
CA GLY A 135 6.04 -18.53 -4.05
C GLY A 135 4.88 -19.52 -4.05
N GLU A 136 4.43 -19.94 -2.87
CA GLU A 136 3.27 -20.83 -2.71
C GLU A 136 2.00 -20.16 -3.21
N LEU A 137 1.78 -18.88 -2.91
CA LEU A 137 0.64 -18.12 -3.41
C LEU A 137 0.61 -18.11 -4.94
N LEU A 138 1.76 -17.89 -5.60
CA LEU A 138 1.83 -17.94 -7.06
C LEU A 138 1.46 -19.33 -7.59
N MET A 139 1.90 -20.41 -6.94
CA MET A 139 1.53 -21.78 -7.33
C MET A 139 0.03 -22.02 -7.16
N VAL A 140 -0.53 -21.69 -6.00
CA VAL A 140 -1.96 -21.87 -5.69
C VAL A 140 -2.84 -21.09 -6.66
N LEU A 141 -2.51 -19.81 -6.92
CA LEU A 141 -3.26 -18.99 -7.88
C LEU A 141 -3.22 -19.61 -9.29
N ARG A 142 -2.05 -20.13 -9.70
CA ARG A 142 -1.84 -20.76 -11.00
C ARG A 142 -2.64 -22.03 -11.19
N GLU A 143 -2.67 -22.90 -10.18
CA GLU A 143 -3.45 -24.14 -10.20
C GLU A 143 -4.95 -23.84 -10.25
N GLU A 144 -5.39 -22.90 -9.43
CA GLU A 144 -6.80 -22.52 -9.34
C GLU A 144 -7.30 -21.88 -10.63
N GLN A 145 -6.50 -21.03 -11.26
CA GLN A 145 -6.82 -20.45 -12.57
C GLN A 145 -6.93 -21.51 -13.67
N ASN A 146 -6.08 -22.54 -13.63
CA ASN A 146 -6.14 -23.64 -14.59
C ASN A 146 -7.41 -24.48 -14.38
N ARG A 147 -7.74 -24.80 -13.13
CA ARG A 147 -8.95 -25.55 -12.77
C ARG A 147 -10.23 -24.82 -13.21
N LEU A 148 -10.27 -23.50 -13.02
CA LEU A 148 -11.40 -22.65 -13.38
C LEU A 148 -11.41 -22.23 -14.86
N GLY A 149 -10.39 -22.59 -15.64
CA GLY A 149 -10.29 -22.19 -17.05
C GLY A 149 -10.08 -20.69 -17.28
N LEU A 150 -9.60 -19.94 -16.28
CA LEU A 150 -9.43 -18.49 -16.31
C LEU A 150 -8.16 -18.05 -17.08
N LYS A 151 -8.13 -18.30 -18.38
CA LYS A 151 -6.98 -18.00 -19.27
C LYS A 151 -6.52 -16.53 -19.18
N GLY A 152 -7.45 -15.59 -19.06
CA GLY A 152 -7.16 -14.16 -18.93
C GLY A 152 -6.44 -13.83 -17.62
N ALA A 153 -6.97 -14.29 -16.49
CA ALA A 153 -6.35 -14.13 -15.18
C ALA A 153 -4.94 -14.75 -15.14
N ARG A 154 -4.80 -15.93 -15.76
CA ARG A 154 -3.50 -16.60 -15.88
C ARG A 154 -2.49 -15.79 -16.69
N ALA A 155 -2.91 -15.24 -17.83
CA ALA A 155 -2.05 -14.40 -18.65
C ALA A 155 -1.60 -13.13 -17.91
N LEU A 156 -2.47 -12.54 -17.09
CA LEU A 156 -2.13 -11.39 -16.24
C LEU A 156 -1.09 -11.77 -15.18
N LEU A 157 -1.28 -12.89 -14.48
CA LEU A 157 -0.33 -13.39 -13.47
C LEU A 157 1.04 -13.68 -14.09
N ASP A 158 1.06 -14.44 -15.18
CA ASP A 158 2.30 -14.77 -15.89
C ASP A 158 2.97 -13.54 -16.49
N GLY A 159 2.18 -12.53 -16.91
CA GLY A 159 2.69 -11.24 -17.34
C GLY A 159 3.47 -10.52 -16.22
N VAL A 160 2.96 -10.54 -14.98
CA VAL A 160 3.65 -9.97 -13.82
C VAL A 160 4.95 -10.74 -13.53
N VAL A 161 4.88 -12.07 -13.43
CA VAL A 161 6.03 -12.93 -13.11
C VAL A 161 7.16 -12.80 -14.14
N HIS A 162 6.82 -12.72 -15.43
CA HIS A 162 7.80 -12.63 -16.52
C HIS A 162 8.04 -11.20 -17.01
N ARG A 163 7.63 -10.18 -16.25
CA ARG A 163 7.77 -8.75 -16.57
C ARG A 163 7.22 -8.32 -17.95
N ARG A 164 6.20 -9.00 -18.46
CA ARG A 164 5.41 -8.59 -19.63
C ARG A 164 4.23 -7.73 -19.18
N LEU A 165 4.55 -6.53 -18.68
CA LEU A 165 3.58 -5.63 -18.06
C LEU A 165 2.73 -4.91 -19.12
N HIS A 166 1.47 -4.65 -18.78
CA HIS A 166 0.61 -3.78 -19.58
C HIS A 166 1.18 -2.37 -19.66
N LYS A 167 1.11 -1.78 -20.85
CA LYS A 167 1.49 -0.39 -21.06
C LYS A 167 0.41 0.54 -20.52
N VAL A 168 0.84 1.61 -19.86
CA VAL A 168 -0.08 2.65 -19.39
C VAL A 168 -0.54 3.47 -20.59
N ALA A 169 -1.85 3.48 -20.84
CA ALA A 169 -2.45 4.18 -21.98
C ALA A 169 -2.65 5.69 -21.71
N ALA A 170 -3.01 6.06 -20.48
CA ALA A 170 -3.26 7.44 -20.11
C ALA A 170 -3.02 7.69 -18.62
N PHE A 171 -2.64 8.94 -18.29
CA PHE A 171 -2.69 9.48 -16.94
C PHE A 171 -3.88 10.44 -16.85
N VAL A 172 -4.61 10.38 -15.74
CA VAL A 172 -5.72 11.29 -15.44
C VAL A 172 -5.35 12.03 -14.17
N HIS A 173 -5.21 13.35 -14.27
CA HIS A 173 -4.84 14.19 -13.14
C HIS A 173 -6.08 14.68 -12.36
N PRO A 174 -5.94 14.93 -11.04
CA PRO A 174 -6.99 15.58 -10.27
C PRO A 174 -7.42 16.90 -10.92
N GLY A 175 -8.73 17.09 -11.12
CA GLY A 175 -9.30 18.28 -11.78
C GLY A 175 -9.67 18.07 -13.26
N GLU A 176 -9.24 16.98 -13.90
CA GLU A 176 -9.74 16.64 -15.22
C GLU A 176 -11.22 16.20 -15.16
N ARG A 177 -12.09 16.79 -16.00
CA ARG A 177 -13.52 16.42 -16.10
C ARG A 177 -13.71 15.09 -16.84
N LYS A 178 -13.23 13.99 -16.26
CA LYS A 178 -13.35 12.62 -16.78
C LYS A 178 -14.15 11.69 -15.85
N GLN A 179 -15.05 12.25 -15.03
CA GLN A 179 -15.85 11.47 -14.08
C GLN A 179 -16.62 10.32 -14.74
N GLY A 180 -17.23 10.56 -15.91
CA GLY A 180 -17.94 9.50 -16.65
C GLY A 180 -17.05 8.32 -17.04
N LEU A 181 -15.84 8.60 -17.54
CA LEU A 181 -14.86 7.56 -17.87
C LEU A 181 -14.39 6.82 -16.61
N LEU A 182 -14.14 7.53 -15.52
CA LEU A 182 -13.73 6.90 -14.26
C LEU A 182 -14.83 5.99 -13.68
N HIS A 183 -16.09 6.44 -13.72
CA HIS A 183 -17.23 5.62 -13.32
C HIS A 183 -17.37 4.38 -14.21
N PHE A 184 -17.24 4.53 -15.52
CA PHE A 184 -17.28 3.41 -16.46
C PHE A 184 -16.18 2.38 -16.18
N LEU A 185 -14.92 2.82 -16.02
CA LEU A 185 -13.81 1.93 -15.71
C LEU A 185 -13.95 1.25 -14.34
N TYR A 186 -14.52 1.97 -13.36
CA TYR A 186 -14.81 1.42 -12.03
C TYR A 186 -15.91 0.37 -12.09
N ASP A 187 -16.98 0.60 -12.85
CA ASP A 187 -18.05 -0.39 -13.07
C ASP A 187 -17.49 -1.66 -13.73
N LEU A 188 -16.70 -1.52 -14.80
CA LEU A 188 -16.00 -2.66 -15.44
C LEU A 188 -15.00 -3.36 -14.51
N TYR A 189 -14.47 -2.67 -13.50
CA TYR A 189 -13.60 -3.28 -12.51
C TYR A 189 -14.41 -4.13 -11.54
N GLN A 190 -15.54 -3.64 -11.03
CA GLN A 190 -16.41 -4.38 -10.10
C GLN A 190 -17.22 -5.49 -10.77
N HIS A 191 -17.54 -5.31 -12.06
CA HIS A 191 -18.37 -6.20 -12.88
C HIS A 191 -17.59 -6.71 -14.10
N PRO A 192 -16.67 -7.68 -13.92
CA PRO A 192 -15.92 -8.32 -14.99
C PRO A 192 -16.73 -8.78 -16.20
N GLU A 193 -17.94 -9.25 -15.95
CA GLU A 193 -18.89 -9.82 -16.91
C GLU A 193 -19.39 -8.81 -17.95
N LYS A 194 -19.26 -7.51 -17.68
CA LYS A 194 -19.68 -6.43 -18.59
C LYS A 194 -18.64 -6.09 -19.67
N ARG A 195 -17.55 -6.84 -19.76
CA ARG A 195 -16.43 -6.58 -20.67
C ARG A 195 -16.57 -7.28 -22.01
#